data_AF-A0A6G1HIM4-F1
#
_entry.id   AF-A0A6G1HIM4-F1
#
_cell.length_a   1.000
_cell.length_b   1.000
_cell.length_c   1.000
_cell.angle_alpha   90.00
_cell.angle_beta   90.00
_cell.angle_gamma   90.00
#
_symmetry.space_group_name_H-M   'P 1'
#
loop_
_entity.id
_entity.type
_entity.pdbx_description
1 polymer ?
#
loop_
_entity_poly.entity_id
_entity_poly.type
_entity_poly.pdbx_seq_one_letter_code
_entity_poly.pdbx_strand_id
1 'polypeptide(L)'
;MAAHLSSRMGGAMLGMALGDAIGVYTEWKTAAECRGAYNGEFYLHPKPTRYVPTKSHSRPVVPPGRWTDNTENGICILLAFLARGLDEKAFAKWLHYWGKQGLAILATPLADIGVMTSAIVRPGEYYEQPTERAFAYWLRTGKNAAANGSLVRSPALAALTLDMELNDVFMWQARYSAVTHADPRCIVACAIAGGLMKGLANASIRTAEDIELLVRQVKAWWPNWVRCGGNAAAPKRENAIHLGVDWVEIETVARATEFRQLLLDQSASMRYVLKTLGAGIVAAKKALADLGQFSGGMRERMRGMVFEKYISEIVMCGGEADTNAAFAGGVLGALVGEERLPKHWTKGLVNGEWLWTKTKCAGHVLGCVEGRHGNGGDRDRDLNLELAVL
;
A
#
# COMPACT_ATOMS: atom_id res chain seq x y z
N MET A 1 -11.01 -4.62 -22.02
CA MET A 1 -10.11 -5.17 -20.98
C MET A 1 -9.12 -4.11 -20.48
N ALA A 2 -8.38 -3.45 -21.38
CA ALA A 2 -7.41 -2.39 -21.05
C ALA A 2 -8.00 -1.22 -20.24
N ALA A 3 -9.09 -0.59 -20.68
CA ALA A 3 -9.71 0.53 -19.97
C ALA A 3 -10.15 0.20 -18.54
N HIS A 4 -10.70 -1.01 -18.33
CA HIS A 4 -11.05 -1.49 -16.98
C HIS A 4 -9.80 -1.66 -16.13
N LEU A 5 -8.72 -2.25 -16.66
CA LEU A 5 -7.48 -2.42 -15.91
C LEU A 5 -6.83 -1.08 -15.53
N SER A 6 -6.82 -0.11 -16.45
CA SER A 6 -6.34 1.26 -16.17
C SER A 6 -7.13 1.94 -15.05
N SER A 7 -8.46 1.79 -15.05
CA SER A 7 -9.33 2.27 -13.97
C SER A 7 -8.95 1.67 -12.62
N ARG A 8 -8.68 0.36 -12.56
CA ARG A 8 -8.31 -0.37 -11.34
C ARG A 8 -6.93 0.03 -10.83
N MET A 9 -5.98 0.22 -11.74
CA MET A 9 -4.63 0.70 -11.44
C MET A 9 -4.68 2.12 -10.85
N GLY A 10 -5.39 3.04 -11.50
CA GLY A 10 -5.60 4.40 -10.97
C GLY A 10 -6.34 4.38 -9.64
N GLY A 11 -7.32 3.49 -9.50
CA GLY A 11 -8.06 3.27 -8.26
C GLY A 11 -7.15 2.86 -7.12
N ALA A 12 -6.27 1.87 -7.32
CA ALA A 12 -5.33 1.41 -6.30
C ALA A 12 -4.34 2.51 -5.88
N MET A 13 -3.74 3.22 -6.84
CA MET A 13 -2.75 4.26 -6.55
C MET A 13 -3.37 5.48 -5.84
N LEU A 14 -4.45 6.03 -6.40
CA LEU A 14 -5.14 7.18 -5.81
C LEU A 14 -5.88 6.80 -4.53
N GLY A 15 -6.44 5.60 -4.46
CA GLY A 15 -7.11 5.08 -3.26
C GLY A 15 -6.15 5.01 -2.07
N MET A 16 -4.91 4.55 -2.29
CA MET A 16 -3.86 4.58 -1.28
C MET A 16 -3.56 6.00 -0.82
N ALA A 17 -3.35 6.93 -1.75
CA ALA A 17 -3.06 8.33 -1.43
C ALA A 17 -4.19 9.05 -0.67
N LEU A 18 -5.44 8.75 -1.02
CA LEU A 18 -6.62 9.26 -0.31
C LEU A 18 -6.70 8.70 1.11
N GLY A 19 -6.57 7.38 1.25
CA GLY A 19 -6.58 6.73 2.55
C GLY A 19 -5.51 7.29 3.48
N ASP A 20 -4.31 7.50 2.94
CA ASP A 20 -3.18 8.10 3.65
C ASP A 20 -3.49 9.51 4.17
N ALA A 21 -3.87 10.42 3.27
CA ALA A 21 -4.17 11.81 3.61
C ALA A 21 -5.36 11.95 4.59
N ILE A 22 -6.31 11.02 4.54
CA ILE A 22 -7.48 11.01 5.43
C ILE A 22 -7.12 10.42 6.80
N GLY A 23 -6.35 9.34 6.84
CA GLY A 23 -5.96 8.69 8.10
C GLY A 23 -5.09 9.56 9.01
N VAL A 24 -4.40 10.55 8.45
CA VAL A 24 -3.71 11.62 9.22
C VAL A 24 -4.62 12.33 10.23
N TYR A 25 -5.95 12.36 10.01
CA TYR A 25 -6.90 13.00 10.94
C TYR A 25 -7.00 12.27 12.29
N THR A 26 -6.73 10.97 12.32
CA THR A 26 -6.93 10.12 13.49
C THR A 26 -5.68 9.32 13.89
N GLU A 27 -4.59 9.50 13.13
CA GLU A 27 -3.29 8.93 13.44
C GLU A 27 -2.89 9.25 14.90
N TRP A 28 -2.42 8.23 15.62
CA TRP A 28 -2.03 8.23 17.03
C TRP A 28 -3.15 8.42 18.05
N LYS A 29 -4.39 8.61 17.61
CA LYS A 29 -5.55 8.67 18.51
C LYS A 29 -6.07 7.27 18.78
N THR A 30 -6.60 7.03 19.96
CA THR A 30 -7.43 5.86 20.24
C THR A 30 -8.80 6.00 19.56
N ALA A 31 -9.51 4.90 19.37
CA ALA A 31 -10.88 4.93 18.86
C ALA A 31 -11.80 5.76 19.77
N ALA A 32 -11.53 5.78 21.08
CA ALA A 32 -12.26 6.60 22.04
C ALA A 32 -12.01 8.10 21.83
N GLU A 33 -10.76 8.51 21.63
CA GLU A 33 -10.41 9.91 21.31
C GLU A 33 -10.99 10.34 19.96
N CYS A 34 -10.99 9.46 18.95
CA CYS A 34 -11.62 9.72 17.65
C CYS A 34 -13.13 9.99 17.82
N ARG A 35 -13.84 9.12 18.56
CA ARG A 35 -15.28 9.32 18.83
C ARG A 35 -15.57 10.64 19.53
N GLY A 36 -14.75 11.02 20.52
CA GLY A 36 -14.87 12.30 21.22
C GLY A 36 -14.58 13.51 20.34
N ALA A 37 -13.55 13.42 19.49
CA ALA A 37 -13.15 14.52 18.60
C ALA A 37 -14.16 14.78 17.48
N TYR A 38 -14.84 13.74 17.00
CA TYR A 38 -15.62 13.78 15.76
C TYR A 38 -17.09 13.39 15.93
N ASN A 39 -17.62 13.42 17.15
CA ASN A 39 -19.02 13.06 17.45
C ASN A 39 -19.41 11.67 16.91
N GLY A 40 -18.46 10.74 16.91
CA GLY A 40 -18.67 9.35 16.47
C GLY A 40 -18.53 9.09 14.96
N GLU A 41 -18.43 10.11 14.11
CA GLU A 41 -18.38 9.92 12.64
C GLU A 41 -17.35 10.82 11.95
N PHE A 42 -16.71 10.29 10.91
CA PHE A 42 -15.82 11.05 10.02
C PHE A 42 -16.52 11.38 8.70
N TYR A 43 -16.46 12.63 8.26
CA TYR A 43 -17.01 13.07 6.97
C TYR A 43 -16.36 14.38 6.51
N LEU A 44 -16.05 14.52 5.22
CA LEU A 44 -15.51 15.76 4.65
C LEU A 44 -16.58 16.65 3.97
N HIS A 45 -17.79 16.12 3.80
CA HIS A 45 -18.91 16.82 3.18
C HIS A 45 -20.24 16.31 3.78
N PRO A 46 -21.27 17.15 3.99
CA PRO A 46 -21.33 18.60 3.69
C PRO A 46 -20.67 19.50 4.75
N LYS A 47 -20.43 19.00 5.97
CA LYS A 47 -19.78 19.74 7.05
C LYS A 47 -18.47 19.05 7.43
N PRO A 48 -17.31 19.46 6.90
CA PRO A 48 -16.09 18.69 7.10
C PRO A 48 -15.72 18.55 8.58
N THR A 49 -15.32 17.35 8.95
CA THR A 49 -14.67 17.04 10.23
C THR A 49 -13.52 18.01 10.45
N ARG A 50 -13.52 18.71 11.60
CA ARG A 50 -12.47 19.66 11.94
C ARG A 50 -11.13 18.93 12.01
N TYR A 51 -10.14 19.38 11.26
CA TYR A 51 -8.79 18.83 11.38
C TYR A 51 -8.16 19.24 12.72
N VAL A 52 -7.84 18.25 13.55
CA VAL A 52 -7.14 18.43 14.83
C VAL A 52 -5.84 17.62 14.79
N PRO A 53 -4.73 18.23 14.36
CA PRO A 53 -3.47 17.51 14.17
C PRO A 53 -3.03 16.87 15.48
N THR A 54 -2.64 15.59 15.40
CA THR A 54 -1.99 14.95 16.54
C THR A 54 -0.57 15.50 16.66
N LYS A 55 -0.24 16.09 17.80
CA LYS A 55 1.10 16.63 18.05
C LYS A 55 2.04 15.49 18.41
N SER A 56 2.84 15.03 17.46
CA SER A 56 4.06 14.26 17.73
C SER A 56 5.23 15.22 17.94
N HIS A 57 6.13 14.92 18.88
CA HIS A 57 7.36 15.71 19.09
C HIS A 57 8.36 15.54 17.94
N SER A 58 8.21 14.51 17.10
CA SER A 58 9.18 14.12 16.08
C SER A 58 8.73 14.34 14.63
N ARG A 59 7.47 14.69 14.39
CA ARG A 59 6.91 14.85 13.03
C ARG A 59 6.26 16.23 12.87
N PRO A 60 6.57 16.99 11.79
CA PRO A 60 5.85 18.23 11.47
C PRO A 60 4.35 17.98 11.30
N VAL A 61 3.54 19.01 11.58
CA VAL A 61 2.10 18.94 11.31
C VAL A 61 1.86 18.75 9.81
N VAL A 62 1.12 17.71 9.46
CA VAL A 62 0.74 17.40 8.08
C VAL A 62 -0.49 18.24 7.70
N PRO A 63 -0.43 19.10 6.67
CA PRO A 63 -1.61 19.85 6.25
C PRO A 63 -2.73 18.94 5.70
N PRO A 64 -4.01 19.32 5.80
CA PRO A 64 -5.10 18.60 5.16
C PRO A 64 -4.84 18.36 3.66
N GLY A 65 -5.14 17.15 3.19
CA GLY A 65 -4.94 16.77 1.79
C GLY A 65 -3.51 16.36 1.42
N ARG A 66 -2.53 16.51 2.32
CA ARG A 66 -1.19 15.94 2.15
C ARG A 66 -1.17 14.49 2.61
N TRP A 67 -0.52 13.65 1.82
CA TRP A 67 -0.15 12.29 2.18
C TRP A 67 1.16 12.23 2.99
N THR A 68 1.56 11.03 3.40
CA THR A 68 2.70 10.74 4.27
C THR A 68 3.77 9.88 3.56
N ASP A 69 4.73 9.34 4.32
CA ASP A 69 5.73 8.40 3.81
C ASP A 69 5.11 7.16 3.15
N ASN A 70 3.89 6.77 3.55
CA ASN A 70 3.13 5.68 2.96
C ASN A 70 2.97 5.87 1.44
N THR A 71 2.40 7.01 1.03
CA THR A 71 2.21 7.33 -0.39
C THR A 71 3.53 7.66 -1.07
N GLU A 72 4.45 8.33 -0.39
CA GLU A 72 5.76 8.67 -0.96
C GLU A 72 6.58 7.41 -1.31
N ASN A 73 6.49 6.34 -0.51
CA ASN A 73 7.10 5.06 -0.80
C ASN A 73 6.45 4.37 -2.02
N GLY A 74 5.13 4.50 -2.19
CA GLY A 74 4.45 4.06 -3.40
C GLY A 74 4.85 4.86 -4.65
N ILE A 75 5.07 6.17 -4.50
CA ILE A 75 5.63 7.02 -5.56
C ILE A 75 7.04 6.56 -5.94
N CYS A 76 7.88 6.18 -4.96
CA CYS A 76 9.20 5.62 -5.25
C CYS A 76 9.12 4.34 -6.12
N ILE A 77 8.12 3.48 -5.89
CA ILE A 77 7.85 2.31 -6.73
C ILE A 77 7.46 2.73 -8.15
N LEU A 78 6.51 3.68 -8.27
CA LEU A 78 6.04 4.18 -9.55
C LEU A 78 7.16 4.80 -10.39
N LEU A 79 8.00 5.63 -9.77
CA LEU A 79 9.11 6.30 -10.44
C LEU A 79 10.23 5.31 -10.82
N ALA A 80 10.54 4.35 -9.95
CA ALA A 80 11.46 3.26 -10.30
C ALA A 80 10.96 2.47 -11.52
N PHE A 81 9.67 2.14 -11.55
CA PHE A 81 9.04 1.45 -12.67
C PHE A 81 9.08 2.26 -13.97
N LEU A 82 8.73 3.55 -13.92
CA LEU A 82 8.78 4.41 -15.10
C LEU A 82 10.20 4.56 -15.66
N ALA A 83 11.22 4.51 -14.81
CA ALA A 83 12.62 4.60 -15.23
C ALA A 83 13.16 3.29 -15.80
N ARG A 84 12.84 2.13 -15.21
CA ARG A 84 13.55 0.86 -15.48
C ARG A 84 12.65 -0.38 -15.61
N GLY A 85 11.33 -0.24 -15.52
CA GLY A 85 10.41 -1.36 -15.35
C GLY A 85 10.49 -1.94 -13.94
N LEU A 86 9.95 -3.15 -13.74
CA LEU A 86 10.02 -3.82 -12.44
C LEU A 86 11.47 -4.20 -12.11
N ASP A 87 12.06 -3.47 -11.17
CA ASP A 87 13.44 -3.67 -10.70
C ASP A 87 13.52 -3.28 -9.21
N GLU A 88 13.65 -4.28 -8.33
CA GLU A 88 13.72 -4.06 -6.89
C GLU A 88 14.97 -3.28 -6.44
N LYS A 89 16.07 -3.33 -7.22
CA LYS A 89 17.27 -2.54 -6.92
C LYS A 89 17.10 -1.09 -7.33
N ALA A 90 16.46 -0.84 -8.47
CA ALA A 90 16.05 0.51 -8.85
C ALA A 90 15.17 1.12 -7.77
N PHE A 91 14.17 0.38 -7.30
CA PHE A 91 13.32 0.80 -6.20
C PHE A 91 14.10 1.07 -4.91
N ALA A 92 15.03 0.19 -4.52
CA ALA A 92 15.90 0.42 -3.36
C ALA A 92 16.72 1.72 -3.49
N LYS A 93 17.21 2.03 -4.69
CA LYS A 93 17.91 3.28 -4.97
C LYS A 93 16.98 4.49 -4.77
N TRP A 94 15.75 4.44 -5.28
CA TRP A 94 14.75 5.48 -5.05
C TRP A 94 14.43 5.68 -3.56
N LEU A 95 14.24 4.61 -2.80
CA LEU A 95 14.04 4.69 -1.34
C LEU A 95 15.22 5.31 -0.61
N HIS A 96 16.45 5.02 -1.06
CA HIS A 96 17.67 5.57 -0.46
C HIS A 96 17.71 7.10 -0.57
N TYR A 97 17.45 7.63 -1.78
CA TYR A 97 17.43 9.08 -1.99
C TYR A 97 16.25 9.73 -1.29
N TRP A 98 15.05 9.14 -1.40
CA TRP A 98 13.88 9.60 -0.64
C TRP A 98 14.18 9.68 0.86
N GLY A 99 14.76 8.63 1.45
CA GLY A 99 15.11 8.59 2.88
C GLY A 99 16.20 9.60 3.29
N LYS A 100 16.91 10.21 2.33
CA LYS A 100 17.89 11.28 2.59
C LYS A 100 17.31 12.68 2.43
N GLN A 101 16.40 12.90 1.48
CA GLN A 101 15.99 14.25 1.06
C GLN A 101 14.47 14.47 0.90
N GLY A 102 13.67 13.42 0.92
CA GLY A 102 12.25 13.44 0.55
C GLY A 102 12.05 13.30 -0.98
N LEU A 103 10.85 13.64 -1.46
CA LEU A 103 10.52 13.65 -2.88
C LEU A 103 10.88 14.99 -3.53
N ALA A 104 12.13 15.11 -3.98
CA ALA A 104 12.64 16.31 -4.67
C ALA A 104 11.78 16.72 -5.89
N ILE A 105 11.29 15.74 -6.67
CA ILE A 105 10.42 15.98 -7.84
C ILE A 105 9.11 16.69 -7.49
N LEU A 106 8.65 16.59 -6.24
CA LEU A 106 7.45 17.27 -5.73
C LEU A 106 7.79 18.42 -4.77
N ALA A 107 9.06 18.84 -4.71
CA ALA A 107 9.58 19.79 -3.72
C ALA A 107 9.11 19.46 -2.29
N THR A 108 9.01 18.16 -1.97
CA THR A 108 8.46 17.68 -0.71
C THR A 108 9.60 17.13 0.15
N PRO A 109 10.01 17.85 1.21
CA PRO A 109 11.09 17.39 2.08
C PRO A 109 10.64 16.17 2.89
N LEU A 110 11.60 15.38 3.36
CA LEU A 110 11.32 14.23 4.22
C LEU A 110 10.66 14.71 5.52
N ALA A 111 9.37 14.38 5.68
CA ALA A 111 8.58 14.76 6.85
C ALA A 111 8.34 13.60 7.82
N ASP A 112 8.30 12.36 7.32
CA ASP A 112 8.13 11.15 8.11
C ASP A 112 8.95 9.99 7.54
N ILE A 113 9.43 9.12 8.40
CA ILE A 113 10.07 7.86 8.05
C ILE A 113 10.09 6.94 9.27
N GLY A 114 9.56 5.72 9.11
CA GLY A 114 9.63 4.72 10.17
C GLY A 114 11.07 4.41 10.62
N VAL A 115 11.28 4.20 11.92
CA VAL A 115 12.61 3.97 12.53
C VAL A 115 13.37 2.83 11.84
N MET A 116 12.69 1.71 11.58
CA MET A 116 13.26 0.56 10.87
C MET A 116 13.65 0.92 9.44
N THR A 117 12.76 1.55 8.69
CA THR A 117 13.03 1.99 7.30
C THR A 117 14.23 2.92 7.27
N SER A 118 14.26 3.93 8.13
CA SER A 118 15.38 4.88 8.26
C SER A 118 16.72 4.19 8.54
N ALA A 119 16.75 3.24 9.48
CA ALA A 119 17.95 2.50 9.84
C ALA A 119 18.48 1.61 8.69
N ILE A 120 17.59 1.14 7.82
CA ILE A 120 17.95 0.28 6.69
C ILE A 120 18.39 1.12 5.48
N VAL A 121 17.55 2.08 5.05
CA VAL A 121 17.71 2.71 3.73
C VAL A 121 18.71 3.85 3.71
N ARG A 122 18.99 4.54 4.83
CA ARG A 122 19.82 5.76 4.83
C ARG A 122 21.33 5.53 4.85
N PRO A 123 21.90 4.62 5.67
CA PRO A 123 23.36 4.51 5.76
C PRO A 123 23.98 3.87 4.51
N GLY A 124 25.20 4.27 4.14
CA GLY A 124 25.98 3.65 3.05
C GLY A 124 25.23 3.49 1.72
N GLU A 125 25.70 2.59 0.86
CA GLU A 125 25.07 2.25 -0.42
C GLU A 125 24.13 1.05 -0.25
N TYR A 126 23.08 1.22 0.56
CA TYR A 126 22.10 0.17 0.85
C TYR A 126 21.55 -0.50 -0.42
N TYR A 127 21.35 0.26 -1.49
CA TYR A 127 20.77 -0.18 -2.75
C TYR A 127 21.63 -1.21 -3.52
N GLU A 128 22.90 -1.41 -3.17
CA GLU A 128 23.76 -2.43 -3.78
C GLU A 128 23.31 -3.86 -3.41
N GLN A 129 22.96 -4.04 -2.12
CA GLN A 129 22.55 -5.31 -1.50
C GLN A 129 21.38 -5.09 -0.53
N PRO A 130 20.21 -4.64 -1.04
CA PRO A 130 19.13 -4.16 -0.20
C PRO A 130 18.49 -5.29 0.62
N THR A 131 18.32 -6.46 0.00
CA THR A 131 17.73 -7.64 0.63
C THR A 131 18.60 -8.19 1.74
N GLU A 132 19.91 -8.32 1.49
CA GLU A 132 20.90 -8.80 2.45
C GLU A 132 20.95 -7.88 3.68
N ARG A 133 20.84 -6.57 3.44
CA ARG A 133 20.84 -5.58 4.50
C ARG A 133 19.58 -5.60 5.36
N ALA A 134 18.41 -5.71 4.75
CA ALA A 134 17.15 -5.90 5.46
C ALA A 134 17.16 -7.21 6.27
N PHE A 135 17.71 -8.28 5.70
CA PHE A 135 17.86 -9.56 6.38
C PHE A 135 18.83 -9.47 7.57
N ALA A 136 19.98 -8.80 7.42
CA ALA A 136 20.90 -8.56 8.52
C ALA A 136 20.27 -7.73 9.64
N TYR A 137 19.44 -6.72 9.30
CA TYR A 137 18.65 -5.99 10.28
C TYR A 137 17.71 -6.93 11.05
N TRP A 138 16.94 -7.75 10.33
CA TRP A 138 16.00 -8.70 10.92
C TRP A 138 16.67 -9.71 11.86
N LEU A 139 17.84 -10.25 11.48
CA LEU A 139 18.63 -11.12 12.35
C LEU A 139 19.08 -10.40 13.63
N ARG A 140 19.60 -9.18 13.50
CA ARG A 140 20.08 -8.38 14.64
C ARG A 140 18.96 -8.00 15.61
N THR A 141 17.73 -7.82 15.13
CA THR A 141 16.55 -7.56 15.98
C THR A 141 15.90 -8.84 16.49
N GLY A 142 16.64 -9.94 16.59
CA GLY A 142 16.11 -11.20 17.15
C GLY A 142 14.98 -11.81 16.31
N LYS A 143 14.96 -11.57 15.00
CA LYS A 143 13.93 -12.05 14.07
C LYS A 143 12.53 -11.52 14.36
N ASN A 144 12.43 -10.35 15.00
CA ASN A 144 11.16 -9.71 15.32
C ASN A 144 11.09 -8.29 14.76
N ALA A 145 10.85 -8.17 13.44
CA ALA A 145 10.79 -6.88 12.76
C ALA A 145 9.60 -6.81 11.77
N ALA A 146 8.41 -7.16 12.25
CA ALA A 146 7.20 -7.25 11.45
C ALA A 146 6.40 -5.94 11.38
N ALA A 147 7.09 -4.86 11.02
CA ALA A 147 6.45 -3.56 10.80
C ALA A 147 5.67 -3.51 9.47
N ASN A 148 4.66 -2.67 9.40
CA ASN A 148 3.74 -2.51 8.27
C ASN A 148 4.28 -1.73 7.06
N GLY A 149 5.48 -1.14 7.15
CA GLY A 149 6.01 -0.22 6.14
C GLY A 149 6.23 -0.80 4.74
N SER A 150 6.48 -2.11 4.59
CA SER A 150 6.52 -2.72 3.25
C SER A 150 5.14 -3.01 2.66
N LEU A 151 4.15 -3.27 3.52
CA LEU A 151 2.79 -3.61 3.13
C LEU A 151 2.02 -2.39 2.63
N VAL A 152 2.18 -1.24 3.30
CA VAL A 152 1.39 -0.04 2.99
C VAL A 152 1.64 0.49 1.56
N ARG A 153 2.82 0.23 1.00
CA ARG A 153 3.19 0.56 -0.38
C ARG A 153 2.88 -0.55 -1.40
N SER A 154 2.42 -1.73 -0.96
CA SER A 154 1.99 -2.81 -1.86
C SER A 154 0.91 -2.42 -2.86
N PRO A 155 -0.02 -1.47 -2.58
CA PRO A 155 -0.98 -1.01 -3.59
C PRO A 155 -0.35 -0.40 -4.82
N ALA A 156 0.72 0.39 -4.66
CA ALA A 156 1.44 0.98 -5.79
C ALA A 156 2.05 -0.12 -6.68
N LEU A 157 2.69 -1.13 -6.09
CA LEU A 157 3.21 -2.27 -6.84
C LEU A 157 2.09 -3.10 -7.48
N ALA A 158 1.02 -3.37 -6.74
CA ALA A 158 -0.11 -4.15 -7.25
C ALA A 158 -0.72 -3.48 -8.48
N ALA A 159 -0.85 -2.15 -8.48
CA ALA A 159 -1.29 -1.36 -9.62
C ALA A 159 -0.50 -1.69 -10.91
N LEU A 160 0.81 -1.91 -10.77
CA LEU A 160 1.73 -2.19 -11.88
C LEU A 160 1.80 -3.66 -12.29
N THR A 161 1.15 -4.55 -11.53
CA THR A 161 1.22 -6.01 -11.75
C THR A 161 -0.16 -6.66 -11.87
N LEU A 162 -1.24 -5.88 -12.07
CA LEU A 162 -2.61 -6.41 -12.07
C LEU A 162 -2.87 -7.41 -13.23
N ASP A 163 -2.17 -7.27 -14.35
CA ASP A 163 -2.24 -8.14 -15.53
C ASP A 163 -1.36 -9.40 -15.44
N MET A 164 -0.35 -9.43 -14.57
CA MET A 164 0.59 -10.55 -14.43
C MET A 164 -0.03 -11.80 -13.83
N GLU A 165 0.55 -12.97 -14.07
CA GLU A 165 0.11 -14.21 -13.41
C GLU A 165 0.20 -14.12 -11.89
N LEU A 166 -0.71 -14.81 -11.20
CA LEU A 166 -0.85 -14.68 -9.73
C LEU A 166 0.45 -15.03 -8.98
N ASN A 167 1.18 -16.04 -9.44
CA ASN A 167 2.47 -16.42 -8.85
C ASN A 167 3.55 -15.35 -9.05
N ASP A 168 3.53 -14.63 -10.18
CA ASP A 168 4.47 -13.53 -10.43
C ASP A 168 4.14 -12.33 -9.55
N VAL A 169 2.85 -12.04 -9.33
CA VAL A 169 2.42 -11.03 -8.36
C VAL A 169 2.94 -11.36 -6.95
N PHE A 170 2.82 -12.62 -6.51
CA PHE A 170 3.37 -13.03 -5.21
C PHE A 170 4.89 -12.84 -5.14
N MET A 171 5.61 -13.20 -6.22
CA MET A 171 7.06 -13.07 -6.30
C MET A 171 7.51 -11.60 -6.23
N TRP A 172 6.90 -10.71 -7.01
CA TRP A 172 7.24 -9.29 -7.03
C TRP A 172 6.94 -8.60 -5.70
N GLN A 173 5.77 -8.87 -5.11
CA GLN A 173 5.42 -8.35 -3.78
C GLN A 173 6.41 -8.81 -2.70
N ALA A 174 6.83 -10.07 -2.76
CA ALA A 174 7.82 -10.60 -1.83
C ALA A 174 9.20 -9.96 -2.00
N ARG A 175 9.67 -9.77 -3.25
CA ARG A 175 10.92 -9.07 -3.55
C ARG A 175 10.93 -7.64 -3.04
N TYR A 176 9.88 -6.86 -3.33
CA TYR A 176 9.75 -5.46 -2.91
C TYR A 176 9.55 -5.30 -1.40
N SER A 177 8.99 -6.31 -0.73
CA SER A 177 8.98 -6.36 0.73
C SER A 177 10.39 -6.55 1.28
N ALA A 178 11.10 -7.56 0.77
CA ALA A 178 12.40 -8.01 1.25
C ALA A 178 13.51 -6.95 1.11
N VAL A 179 13.37 -5.94 0.25
CA VAL A 179 14.33 -4.81 0.18
C VAL A 179 14.39 -3.98 1.46
N THR A 180 13.42 -4.10 2.37
CA THR A 180 13.42 -3.37 3.66
C THR A 180 12.90 -4.22 4.82
N HIS A 181 11.95 -5.11 4.57
CA HIS A 181 11.27 -5.91 5.58
C HIS A 181 11.45 -7.39 5.22
N ALA A 182 12.53 -7.99 5.73
CA ALA A 182 12.84 -9.40 5.51
C ALA A 182 12.07 -10.36 6.42
N ASP A 183 11.28 -9.85 7.37
CA ASP A 183 10.45 -10.67 8.26
C ASP A 183 9.42 -11.48 7.43
N PRO A 184 9.31 -12.81 7.60
CA PRO A 184 8.38 -13.64 6.85
C PRO A 184 6.92 -13.15 6.89
N ARG A 185 6.49 -12.54 8.02
CA ARG A 185 5.14 -11.98 8.15
C ARG A 185 4.91 -10.83 7.18
N CYS A 186 5.91 -9.96 7.00
CA CYS A 186 5.84 -8.85 6.05
C CYS A 186 5.83 -9.35 4.60
N ILE A 187 6.65 -10.34 4.28
CA ILE A 187 6.75 -10.91 2.92
C ILE A 187 5.42 -11.57 2.53
N VAL A 188 4.88 -12.43 3.40
CA VAL A 188 3.60 -13.11 3.16
C VAL A 188 2.45 -12.12 3.10
N ALA A 189 2.42 -11.11 3.98
CA ALA A 189 1.39 -10.08 3.94
C ALA A 189 1.40 -9.31 2.61
N CYS A 190 2.57 -8.96 2.08
CA CYS A 190 2.67 -8.29 0.77
C CYS A 190 2.19 -9.20 -0.38
N ALA A 191 2.52 -10.49 -0.35
CA ALA A 191 2.03 -11.46 -1.34
C ALA A 191 0.49 -11.59 -1.30
N ILE A 192 -0.10 -11.68 -0.11
CA ILE A 192 -1.56 -11.67 0.08
C ILE A 192 -2.15 -10.35 -0.44
N ALA A 193 -1.54 -9.22 -0.12
CA ALA A 193 -2.02 -7.91 -0.58
C ALA A 193 -2.08 -7.79 -2.10
N GLY A 194 -1.00 -8.16 -2.81
CA GLY A 194 -0.98 -8.14 -4.26
C GLY A 194 -2.02 -9.06 -4.88
N GLY A 195 -2.13 -10.29 -4.36
CA GLY A 195 -3.16 -11.23 -4.81
C GLY A 195 -4.58 -10.75 -4.56
N LEU A 196 -4.82 -10.09 -3.43
CA LEU A 196 -6.11 -9.54 -3.06
C LEU A 196 -6.51 -8.44 -4.05
N MET A 197 -5.62 -7.48 -4.30
CA MET A 197 -5.89 -6.39 -5.25
C MET A 197 -6.04 -6.90 -6.68
N LYS A 198 -5.21 -7.86 -7.12
CA LYS A 198 -5.40 -8.52 -8.43
C LYS A 198 -6.76 -9.17 -8.53
N GLY A 199 -7.15 -9.98 -7.54
CA GLY A 199 -8.40 -10.71 -7.52
C GLY A 199 -9.64 -9.82 -7.45
N LEU A 200 -9.57 -8.72 -6.71
CA LEU A 200 -10.63 -7.71 -6.70
C LEU A 200 -10.71 -6.98 -8.04
N ALA A 201 -9.56 -6.65 -8.65
CA ALA A 201 -9.52 -5.89 -9.89
C ALA A 201 -10.04 -6.68 -11.11
N ASN A 202 -9.72 -7.97 -11.21
CA ASN A 202 -10.20 -8.86 -12.26
C ASN A 202 -11.52 -9.59 -11.88
N ALA A 203 -12.06 -9.29 -10.69
CA ALA A 203 -13.24 -9.93 -10.13
C ALA A 203 -13.15 -11.46 -9.97
N SER A 204 -11.96 -12.03 -9.77
CA SER A 204 -11.79 -13.43 -9.35
C SER A 204 -11.99 -13.63 -7.84
N ILE A 205 -11.94 -12.55 -7.06
CA ILE A 205 -12.35 -12.50 -5.65
C ILE A 205 -13.68 -11.76 -5.58
N ARG A 206 -14.72 -12.45 -5.12
CA ARG A 206 -16.10 -11.94 -5.03
C ARG A 206 -16.71 -12.15 -3.65
N THR A 207 -16.20 -13.08 -2.86
CA THR A 207 -16.70 -13.39 -1.52
C THR A 207 -15.59 -13.40 -0.46
N ALA A 208 -15.97 -13.54 0.81
CA ALA A 208 -15.02 -13.70 1.90
C ALA A 208 -14.22 -15.00 1.78
N GLU A 209 -14.84 -16.07 1.28
CA GLU A 209 -14.24 -17.38 1.08
C GLU A 209 -13.14 -17.35 0.01
N ASP A 210 -13.30 -16.52 -1.03
CA ASP A 210 -12.26 -16.31 -2.05
C ASP A 210 -10.99 -15.69 -1.45
N ILE A 211 -11.14 -14.79 -0.46
CA ILE A 211 -10.00 -14.19 0.25
C ILE A 211 -9.30 -15.24 1.12
N GLU A 212 -10.05 -16.13 1.78
CA GLU A 212 -9.47 -17.25 2.54
C GLU A 212 -8.81 -18.29 1.62
N LEU A 213 -9.34 -18.50 0.42
CA LEU A 213 -8.69 -19.31 -0.61
C LEU A 213 -7.37 -18.69 -1.06
N LEU A 214 -7.33 -17.37 -1.29
CA LEU A 214 -6.09 -16.66 -1.61
C LEU A 214 -5.01 -16.87 -0.54
N VAL A 215 -5.37 -16.80 0.75
CA VAL A 215 -4.42 -17.04 1.85
C VAL A 215 -3.86 -18.47 1.79
N ARG A 216 -4.72 -19.46 1.48
CA ARG A 216 -4.28 -20.85 1.25
C ARG A 216 -3.36 -20.98 0.03
N GLN A 217 -3.61 -20.23 -1.04
CA GLN A 217 -2.74 -20.20 -2.21
C GLN A 217 -1.36 -19.61 -1.87
N VAL A 218 -1.29 -18.52 -1.12
CA VAL A 218 -0.01 -17.95 -0.66
C VAL A 218 0.72 -18.92 0.27
N LYS A 219 0.01 -19.62 1.15
CA LYS A 219 0.57 -20.69 2.00
C LYS A 219 1.18 -21.83 1.18
N ALA A 220 0.50 -22.26 0.12
CA ALA A 220 1.02 -23.27 -0.80
C ALA A 220 2.18 -22.76 -1.67
N TRP A 221 2.20 -21.47 -1.99
CA TRP A 221 3.27 -20.81 -2.75
C TRP A 221 4.53 -20.57 -1.91
N TRP A 222 4.41 -20.31 -0.60
CA TRP A 222 5.52 -19.95 0.28
C TRP A 222 6.77 -20.85 0.19
N PRO A 223 6.67 -22.19 0.13
CA PRO A 223 7.84 -23.04 -0.08
C PRO A 223 8.64 -22.73 -1.34
N ASN A 224 7.99 -22.26 -2.42
CA ASN A 224 8.68 -21.82 -3.64
C ASN A 224 9.56 -20.59 -3.38
N TRP A 225 9.01 -19.58 -2.69
CA TRP A 225 9.76 -18.39 -2.30
C TRP A 225 11.01 -18.74 -1.49
N VAL A 226 10.86 -19.65 -0.51
CA VAL A 226 11.96 -20.11 0.33
C VAL A 226 13.04 -20.82 -0.50
N ARG A 227 12.65 -21.70 -1.44
CA ARG A 227 13.58 -22.42 -2.32
C ARG A 227 14.33 -21.52 -3.29
N CYS A 228 13.66 -20.52 -3.86
CA CYS A 228 14.27 -19.57 -4.80
C CYS A 228 15.20 -18.55 -4.12
N GLY A 229 15.50 -18.72 -2.83
CA GLY A 229 16.45 -17.88 -2.10
C GLY A 229 16.00 -16.44 -1.89
N GLY A 230 14.73 -16.10 -2.17
CA GLY A 230 14.25 -14.73 -2.05
C GLY A 230 15.12 -13.70 -2.80
N ASN A 231 15.60 -14.08 -3.99
CA ASN A 231 16.56 -13.39 -4.88
C ASN A 231 18.02 -13.88 -4.77
N ALA A 232 18.65 -14.09 -5.92
CA ALA A 232 19.73 -15.06 -6.19
C ALA A 232 21.15 -14.72 -5.67
N ALA A 233 21.32 -13.84 -4.67
CA ALA A 233 22.64 -13.35 -4.24
C ALA A 233 23.04 -13.68 -2.79
N ALA A 234 22.20 -14.39 -2.02
CA ALA A 234 22.54 -14.77 -0.65
C ALA A 234 23.39 -16.06 -0.60
N PRO A 235 24.53 -16.10 0.12
CA PRO A 235 25.39 -17.27 0.21
C PRO A 235 24.59 -18.48 0.72
N LYS A 236 24.86 -19.64 0.11
CA LYS A 236 24.34 -20.99 0.39
C LYS A 236 23.62 -21.08 1.75
N ARG A 237 22.28 -20.97 1.70
CA ARG A 237 21.36 -21.01 2.84
C ARG A 237 21.18 -22.44 3.34
N GLU A 238 22.21 -23.02 3.94
CA GLU A 238 22.11 -24.36 4.54
C GLU A 238 21.48 -24.38 5.94
N ASN A 239 21.00 -23.25 6.50
CA ASN A 239 20.35 -23.24 7.83
C ASN A 239 19.18 -22.23 8.00
N ALA A 240 18.52 -21.80 6.91
CA ALA A 240 17.33 -20.93 6.98
C ALA A 240 16.04 -21.65 6.55
N ILE A 241 16.06 -22.97 6.50
CA ILE A 241 14.90 -23.83 6.26
C ILE A 241 14.12 -23.85 7.59
N HIS A 242 12.89 -23.33 7.59
CA HIS A 242 12.00 -23.11 8.75
C HIS A 242 12.25 -21.85 9.59
N LEU A 243 11.88 -20.68 9.06
CA LEU A 243 11.45 -19.56 9.90
C LEU A 243 9.93 -19.51 9.79
N GLY A 244 9.30 -20.21 10.74
CA GLY A 244 7.88 -20.52 10.72
C GLY A 244 7.04 -19.26 10.59
N VAL A 245 6.33 -19.15 9.48
CA VAL A 245 5.20 -18.22 9.38
C VAL A 245 4.12 -18.79 10.30
N ASP A 246 3.67 -17.99 11.26
CA ASP A 246 2.48 -18.34 12.04
C ASP A 246 1.24 -18.21 11.14
N TRP A 247 0.94 -19.30 10.43
CA TRP A 247 -0.22 -19.36 9.57
C TRP A 247 -1.53 -19.30 10.36
N VAL A 248 -1.55 -19.68 11.64
CA VAL A 248 -2.74 -19.59 12.47
C VAL A 248 -3.11 -18.13 12.68
N GLU A 249 -2.12 -17.29 12.97
CA GLU A 249 -2.33 -15.84 13.10
C GLU A 249 -2.80 -15.21 11.79
N ILE A 250 -2.15 -15.53 10.66
CA ILE A 250 -2.54 -15.01 9.34
C ILE A 250 -3.95 -15.46 8.95
N GLU A 251 -4.30 -16.73 9.17
CA GLU A 251 -5.65 -17.25 8.92
C GLU A 251 -6.68 -16.61 9.86
N THR A 252 -6.31 -16.31 11.11
CA THR A 252 -7.18 -15.60 12.06
C THR A 252 -7.49 -14.19 11.58
N VAL A 253 -6.48 -13.46 11.14
CA VAL A 253 -6.63 -12.13 10.53
C VAL A 253 -7.47 -12.22 9.25
N ALA A 254 -7.22 -13.22 8.41
CA ALA A 254 -7.99 -13.44 7.19
C ALA A 254 -9.46 -13.76 7.45
N ARG A 255 -9.81 -14.34 8.61
CA ARG A 255 -11.20 -14.63 9.02
C ARG A 255 -11.90 -13.45 9.69
N ALA A 256 -11.18 -12.39 10.07
CA ALA A 256 -11.79 -11.19 10.64
C ALA A 256 -12.86 -10.61 9.69
N THR A 257 -13.93 -10.08 10.28
CA THR A 257 -15.08 -9.48 9.60
C THR A 257 -15.38 -8.05 10.06
N GLU A 258 -14.81 -7.64 11.20
CA GLU A 258 -15.01 -6.32 11.81
C GLU A 258 -13.68 -5.71 12.24
N PHE A 259 -13.50 -4.40 12.03
CA PHE A 259 -12.26 -3.69 12.35
C PHE A 259 -11.89 -3.78 13.84
N ARG A 260 -12.89 -3.84 14.73
CA ARG A 260 -12.67 -3.99 16.18
C ARG A 260 -11.90 -5.26 16.55
N GLN A 261 -11.96 -6.31 15.74
CA GLN A 261 -11.23 -7.56 16.00
C GLN A 261 -9.71 -7.39 15.82
N LEU A 262 -9.28 -6.34 15.11
CA LEU A 262 -7.88 -6.08 14.79
C LEU A 262 -7.17 -5.24 15.86
N LEU A 263 -7.93 -4.61 16.77
CA LEU A 263 -7.39 -3.76 17.84
C LEU A 263 -6.40 -2.71 17.30
N LEU A 264 -6.81 -1.94 16.29
CA LEU A 264 -5.91 -1.07 15.50
C LEU A 264 -5.23 0.04 16.31
N ASP A 265 -5.83 0.49 17.42
CA ASP A 265 -5.29 1.50 18.33
C ASP A 265 -4.50 0.94 19.52
N GLN A 266 -4.27 -0.37 19.57
CA GLN A 266 -3.46 -0.96 20.64
C GLN A 266 -2.00 -0.55 20.48
N SER A 267 -1.54 0.35 21.35
CA SER A 267 -0.22 1.00 21.31
C SER A 267 0.96 0.04 21.14
N ALA A 268 0.96 -1.11 21.82
CA ALA A 268 2.06 -2.07 21.78
C ALA A 268 2.29 -2.73 20.41
N SER A 269 1.30 -2.68 19.52
CA SER A 269 1.32 -3.40 18.23
C SER A 269 0.67 -2.63 17.09
N MET A 270 0.45 -1.32 17.24
CA MET A 270 -0.22 -0.51 16.22
C MET A 270 0.47 -0.55 14.84
N ARG A 271 1.81 -0.68 14.83
CA ARG A 271 2.64 -0.81 13.61
C ARG A 271 2.77 -2.25 13.08
N TYR A 272 2.06 -3.20 13.66
CA TYR A 272 2.18 -4.62 13.31
C TYR A 272 1.54 -4.91 11.94
N VAL A 273 2.32 -5.51 11.03
CA VAL A 273 1.92 -5.72 9.63
C VAL A 273 0.59 -6.44 9.45
N LEU A 274 0.28 -7.43 10.31
CA LEU A 274 -0.95 -8.21 10.15
C LEU A 274 -2.20 -7.43 10.56
N LYS A 275 -2.09 -6.39 11.40
CA LYS A 275 -3.23 -5.49 11.69
C LYS A 275 -3.59 -4.66 10.47
N THR A 276 -2.59 -4.09 9.80
CA THR A 276 -2.78 -3.35 8.55
C THR A 276 -3.31 -4.27 7.44
N LEU A 277 -2.77 -5.50 7.31
CA LEU A 277 -3.32 -6.49 6.37
C LEU A 277 -4.80 -6.79 6.66
N GLY A 278 -5.12 -7.01 7.95
CA GLY A 278 -6.48 -7.22 8.42
C GLY A 278 -7.41 -6.08 8.07
N ALA A 279 -6.96 -4.82 8.19
CA ALA A 279 -7.77 -3.66 7.86
C ALA A 279 -8.18 -3.68 6.38
N GLY A 280 -7.25 -3.99 5.46
CA GLY A 280 -7.59 -4.15 4.04
C GLY A 280 -8.50 -5.33 3.76
N ILE A 281 -8.29 -6.48 4.42
CA ILE A 281 -9.14 -7.67 4.27
C ILE A 281 -10.57 -7.41 4.75
N VAL A 282 -10.74 -6.85 5.94
CA VAL A 282 -12.06 -6.52 6.49
C VAL A 282 -12.77 -5.50 5.59
N ALA A 283 -12.06 -4.46 5.13
CA ALA A 283 -12.62 -3.49 4.18
C ALA A 283 -13.11 -4.15 2.90
N ALA A 284 -12.30 -5.05 2.30
CA ALA A 284 -12.68 -5.79 1.11
C ALA A 284 -13.92 -6.67 1.35
N LYS A 285 -13.97 -7.42 2.46
CA LYS A 285 -15.13 -8.25 2.81
C LYS A 285 -16.41 -7.44 2.96
N LYS A 286 -16.36 -6.36 3.74
CA LYS A 286 -17.53 -5.50 3.97
C LYS A 286 -17.99 -4.82 2.67
N ALA A 287 -17.06 -4.37 1.83
CA ALA A 287 -17.38 -3.80 0.52
C ALA A 287 -17.99 -4.82 -0.44
N LEU A 288 -17.45 -6.05 -0.51
CA LEU A 288 -18.01 -7.13 -1.33
C LEU A 288 -19.42 -7.52 -0.86
N ALA A 289 -19.64 -7.61 0.46
CA ALA A 289 -20.94 -7.92 1.04
C ALA A 289 -21.98 -6.85 0.68
N ASP A 290 -21.67 -5.56 0.87
CA ASP A 290 -22.57 -4.46 0.51
C ASP A 290 -22.85 -4.44 -0.99
N LEU A 291 -21.83 -4.60 -1.84
CA LEU A 291 -22.01 -4.61 -3.28
C LEU A 291 -22.80 -5.84 -3.77
N GLY A 292 -22.73 -6.96 -3.05
CA GLY A 292 -23.46 -8.19 -3.34
C GLY A 292 -24.97 -8.09 -3.11
N GLN A 293 -25.43 -7.12 -2.32
CA GLN A 293 -26.85 -6.87 -2.07
C GLN A 293 -27.56 -6.19 -3.25
N PHE A 294 -26.80 -5.66 -4.22
CA PHE A 294 -27.33 -4.88 -5.33
C PHE A 294 -26.94 -5.50 -6.68
N SER A 295 -27.77 -5.26 -7.69
CA SER A 295 -27.52 -5.65 -9.07
C SER A 295 -27.62 -4.44 -10.02
N GLY A 296 -27.12 -4.62 -11.25
CA GLY A 296 -27.22 -3.61 -12.31
C GLY A 296 -26.67 -2.23 -11.94
N GLY A 297 -27.38 -1.18 -12.35
CA GLY A 297 -26.96 0.22 -12.11
C GLY A 297 -26.88 0.61 -10.63
N MET A 298 -27.65 -0.04 -9.74
CA MET A 298 -27.58 0.24 -8.30
C MET A 298 -26.25 -0.22 -7.72
N ARG A 299 -25.79 -1.43 -8.09
CA ARG A 299 -24.46 -1.93 -7.68
C ARG A 299 -23.36 -0.96 -8.09
N GLU A 300 -23.44 -0.46 -9.32
CA GLU A 300 -22.44 0.46 -9.86
C GLU A 300 -22.43 1.82 -9.13
N ARG A 301 -23.61 2.33 -8.74
CA ARG A 301 -23.73 3.53 -7.89
C ARG A 301 -23.11 3.31 -6.51
N MET A 302 -23.35 2.14 -5.91
CA MET A 302 -22.83 1.80 -4.58
C MET A 302 -21.31 1.64 -4.54
N ARG A 303 -20.64 1.36 -5.66
CA ARG A 303 -19.17 1.24 -5.72
C ARG A 303 -18.44 2.49 -5.21
N GLY A 304 -18.94 3.69 -5.52
CA GLY A 304 -18.31 4.90 -5.01
C GLY A 304 -18.55 5.13 -3.52
N MET A 305 -19.69 4.65 -3.01
CA MET A 305 -20.08 4.84 -1.61
C MET A 305 -19.32 3.90 -0.66
N VAL A 306 -19.00 2.66 -1.10
CA VAL A 306 -18.27 1.71 -0.24
C VAL A 306 -16.83 2.16 0.05
N PHE A 307 -16.18 2.89 -0.88
CA PHE A 307 -14.84 3.43 -0.62
C PHE A 307 -14.87 4.43 0.55
N GLU A 308 -15.69 5.47 0.43
CA GLU A 308 -15.80 6.51 1.45
C GLU A 308 -16.27 5.96 2.78
N LYS A 309 -17.29 5.09 2.77
CA LYS A 309 -17.82 4.45 3.98
C LYS A 309 -16.72 3.71 4.75
N TYR A 310 -16.00 2.79 4.11
CA TYR A 310 -15.07 1.92 4.83
C TYR A 310 -13.74 2.60 5.16
N ILE A 311 -13.30 3.59 4.39
CA ILE A 311 -12.18 4.44 4.82
C ILE A 311 -12.58 5.27 6.04
N SER A 312 -13.79 5.85 6.06
CA SER A 312 -14.29 6.63 7.21
C SER A 312 -14.42 5.77 8.47
N GLU A 313 -14.86 4.51 8.35
CA GLU A 313 -14.90 3.56 9.47
C GLU A 313 -13.49 3.20 10.00
N ILE A 314 -12.52 2.96 9.10
CA ILE A 314 -11.13 2.61 9.48
C ILE A 314 -10.47 3.77 10.23
N VAL A 315 -10.59 5.00 9.73
CA VAL A 315 -9.94 6.13 10.40
C VAL A 315 -10.51 6.36 11.79
N MET A 316 -11.80 6.10 12.00
CA MET A 316 -12.42 6.17 13.33
C MET A 316 -11.96 5.06 14.31
N CYS A 317 -11.23 4.05 13.83
CA CYS A 317 -10.55 3.08 14.70
C CYS A 317 -9.28 3.64 15.34
N GLY A 318 -8.72 4.74 14.84
CA GLY A 318 -7.48 5.33 15.35
C GLY A 318 -6.23 4.46 15.12
N GLY A 319 -5.22 4.64 15.96
CA GLY A 319 -3.93 3.94 15.87
C GLY A 319 -3.05 4.49 14.74
N GLU A 320 -2.41 3.60 13.97
CA GLU A 320 -1.69 3.95 12.73
C GLU A 320 -2.70 4.15 11.59
N ALA A 321 -3.62 5.10 11.77
CA ALA A 321 -4.79 5.26 10.91
C ALA A 321 -4.43 5.67 9.48
N ASP A 322 -3.39 6.48 9.28
CA ASP A 322 -2.84 6.82 7.96
C ASP A 322 -2.40 5.57 7.20
N THR A 323 -1.67 4.67 7.86
CA THR A 323 -1.15 3.43 7.29
C THR A 323 -2.27 2.43 7.00
N ASN A 324 -3.18 2.24 7.96
CA ASN A 324 -4.31 1.32 7.81
C ASN A 324 -5.26 1.79 6.69
N ALA A 325 -5.57 3.08 6.65
CA ALA A 325 -6.42 3.66 5.62
C ALA A 325 -5.72 3.73 4.26
N ALA A 326 -4.40 4.00 4.18
CA ALA A 326 -3.64 3.96 2.93
C ALA A 326 -3.69 2.55 2.31
N PHE A 327 -3.39 1.52 3.09
CA PHE A 327 -3.45 0.15 2.59
C PHE A 327 -4.88 -0.25 2.17
N ALA A 328 -5.87 -0.03 3.03
CA ALA A 328 -7.26 -0.34 2.72
C ALA A 328 -7.80 0.49 1.55
N GLY A 329 -7.34 1.74 1.40
CA GLY A 329 -7.66 2.61 0.29
C GLY A 329 -7.12 2.07 -1.03
N GLY A 330 -5.91 1.52 -1.04
CA GLY A 330 -5.40 0.77 -2.18
C GLY A 330 -6.25 -0.44 -2.55
N VAL A 331 -6.64 -1.24 -1.55
CA VAL A 331 -7.48 -2.44 -1.72
C VAL A 331 -8.87 -2.09 -2.27
N LEU A 332 -9.56 -1.14 -1.63
CA LEU A 332 -10.88 -0.66 -2.07
C LEU A 332 -10.78 0.06 -3.41
N GLY A 333 -9.71 0.81 -3.64
CA GLY A 333 -9.41 1.47 -4.90
C GLY A 333 -9.28 0.48 -6.06
N ALA A 334 -8.54 -0.62 -5.86
CA ALA A 334 -8.47 -1.72 -6.81
C ALA A 334 -9.85 -2.35 -7.05
N LEU A 335 -10.70 -2.44 -6.02
CA LEU A 335 -12.08 -2.93 -6.17
C LEU A 335 -13.01 -1.97 -6.91
N VAL A 336 -12.93 -0.65 -6.68
CA VAL A 336 -13.94 0.31 -7.17
C VAL A 336 -13.53 1.04 -8.45
N GLY A 337 -12.23 1.23 -8.66
CA GLY A 337 -11.67 1.93 -9.83
C GLY A 337 -11.66 3.45 -9.63
N GLU A 338 -10.76 4.15 -10.33
CA GLU A 338 -10.51 5.59 -10.13
C GLU A 338 -11.75 6.47 -10.34
N GLU A 339 -12.64 6.09 -11.27
CA GLU A 339 -13.82 6.89 -11.61
C GLU A 339 -14.83 6.91 -10.47
N ARG A 340 -14.78 5.89 -9.59
CA ARG A 340 -15.66 5.72 -8.44
C ARG A 340 -15.09 6.30 -7.15
N LEU A 341 -13.85 6.78 -7.14
CA LEU A 341 -13.31 7.46 -5.96
C LEU A 341 -14.09 8.74 -5.64
N PRO A 342 -14.27 9.10 -4.36
CA PRO A 342 -15.07 10.26 -3.95
C PRO A 342 -14.47 11.56 -4.49
N LYS A 343 -15.21 12.27 -5.35
CA LYS A 343 -14.68 13.46 -6.05
C LYS A 343 -14.38 14.63 -5.11
N HIS A 344 -15.12 14.78 -4.01
CA HIS A 344 -14.82 15.78 -2.98
C HIS A 344 -13.54 15.46 -2.21
N TRP A 345 -13.11 14.19 -2.16
CA TRP A 345 -11.82 13.83 -1.57
C TRP A 345 -10.68 13.99 -2.59
N THR A 346 -10.86 13.50 -3.83
CA THR A 346 -9.80 13.59 -4.86
C THR A 346 -9.45 15.02 -5.24
N LYS A 347 -10.43 15.94 -5.26
CA LYS A 347 -10.18 17.37 -5.50
C LYS A 347 -9.37 18.06 -4.39
N GLY A 348 -9.38 17.51 -3.18
CA GLY A 348 -8.63 18.04 -2.04
C GLY A 348 -7.23 17.43 -1.87
N LEU A 349 -6.87 16.43 -2.70
CA LEU A 349 -5.59 15.72 -2.58
C LEU A 349 -4.46 16.55 -3.19
N VAL A 350 -3.52 16.98 -2.36
CA VAL A 350 -2.34 17.75 -2.79
C VAL A 350 -1.49 16.87 -3.70
N ASN A 351 -1.10 17.39 -4.88
CA ASN A 351 -0.39 16.65 -5.94
C ASN A 351 -1.17 15.44 -6.52
N GLY A 352 -2.47 15.30 -6.24
CA GLY A 352 -3.29 14.18 -6.73
C GLY A 352 -3.33 14.07 -8.26
N GLU A 353 -3.38 15.21 -8.96
CA GLU A 353 -3.33 15.25 -10.43
C GLU A 353 -1.98 14.78 -10.99
N TRP A 354 -0.87 15.14 -10.34
CA TRP A 354 0.46 14.66 -10.72
C TRP A 354 0.56 13.13 -10.55
N LEU A 355 0.10 12.61 -9.40
CA LEU A 355 0.10 11.17 -9.13
C LEU A 355 -0.75 10.41 -10.15
N TRP A 356 -1.94 10.94 -10.47
CA TRP A 356 -2.80 10.39 -11.51
C TRP A 356 -2.09 10.36 -12.87
N THR A 357 -1.47 11.47 -13.26
CA THR A 357 -0.76 11.60 -14.54
C THR A 357 0.37 10.57 -14.66
N LYS A 358 1.25 10.45 -13.65
CA LYS A 358 2.34 9.45 -13.67
C LYS A 358 1.80 8.02 -13.62
N THR A 359 0.67 7.79 -12.96
CA THR A 359 -0.01 6.48 -13.00
C THR A 359 -0.53 6.16 -14.41
N LYS A 360 -1.05 7.15 -15.15
CA LYS A 360 -1.44 6.97 -16.55
C LYS A 360 -0.24 6.72 -17.46
N CYS A 361 0.90 7.38 -17.25
CA CYS A 361 2.16 7.07 -17.94
C CYS A 361 2.54 5.59 -17.75
N ALA A 362 2.47 5.07 -16.52
CA ALA A 362 2.75 3.65 -16.25
C ALA A 362 1.74 2.74 -16.97
N GLY A 363 0.47 3.14 -17.03
CA GLY A 363 -0.57 2.45 -17.80
C GLY A 363 -0.31 2.40 -19.30
N HIS A 364 0.30 3.44 -19.88
CA HIS A 364 0.75 3.41 -21.27
C HIS A 364 1.93 2.46 -21.48
N VAL A 365 2.91 2.45 -20.57
CA VAL A 365 4.04 1.49 -20.59
C VAL A 365 3.54 0.05 -20.53
N LEU A 366 2.50 -0.22 -19.72
CA LEU A 366 1.86 -1.53 -19.60
C LEU A 366 0.86 -1.85 -20.73
N GLY A 367 0.66 -0.96 -21.70
CA GLY A 367 -0.31 -1.17 -22.80
C GLY A 367 -1.79 -1.18 -22.35
N CYS A 368 -2.08 -0.68 -21.15
CA CYS A 368 -3.43 -0.67 -20.56
C CYS A 368 -4.21 0.63 -20.82
N VAL A 369 -3.57 1.66 -21.42
CA VAL A 369 -4.19 2.94 -21.80
C VAL A 369 -3.97 3.18 -23.29
N GLU A 370 -5.06 3.36 -24.05
CA GLU A 370 -5.00 3.64 -25.49
C GLU A 370 -4.57 5.09 -25.77
N GLY A 371 -3.65 5.27 -26.71
CA GLY A 371 -3.15 6.57 -27.16
C GLY A 371 -1.73 6.47 -27.72
N ARG A 372 -1.43 7.16 -28.83
CA ARG A 372 -0.06 7.26 -29.36
C ARG A 372 0.82 7.88 -28.27
N HIS A 373 1.97 7.27 -27.98
CA HIS A 373 3.13 8.08 -27.64
C HIS A 373 3.31 9.07 -28.78
N GLY A 374 2.83 10.31 -28.58
CA GLY A 374 3.16 11.39 -29.48
C GLY A 374 4.67 11.58 -29.38
N ASN A 375 5.41 11.13 -30.39
CA ASN A 375 6.76 11.63 -30.69
C ASN A 375 6.71 13.11 -31.12
N GLY A 376 5.99 13.94 -30.35
CA GLY A 376 5.61 15.29 -30.71
C GLY A 376 5.29 16.09 -29.46
N GLY A 377 6.32 16.69 -28.88
CA GLY A 377 6.19 18.00 -28.24
C GLY A 377 6.14 18.03 -26.72
N ASP A 378 5.65 17.02 -26.02
CA ASP A 378 5.77 16.99 -24.56
C ASP A 378 7.08 16.32 -24.17
N ARG A 379 8.14 17.13 -24.21
CA ARG A 379 9.36 16.86 -23.45
C ARG A 379 8.95 16.92 -21.98
N ASP A 380 8.35 15.85 -21.46
CA ASP A 380 8.20 15.66 -20.03
C ASP A 380 9.63 15.68 -19.48
N ARG A 381 10.05 16.85 -18.97
CA ARG A 381 11.41 17.08 -18.45
C ARG A 381 11.72 16.12 -17.31
N ASP A 382 10.69 15.48 -16.77
CA ASP A 382 10.75 14.43 -15.78
C ASP A 382 11.27 13.10 -16.33
N LEU A 383 11.18 12.77 -17.64
CA LEU A 383 11.62 11.46 -18.16
C LEU A 383 13.13 11.23 -18.09
N ASN A 384 13.91 12.28 -17.83
CA ASN A 384 15.26 12.15 -17.26
C ASN A 384 15.19 11.85 -15.75
N LEU A 385 14.36 10.88 -15.35
CA LEU A 385 14.08 10.53 -13.95
C LEU A 385 15.36 10.11 -13.20
N GLU A 386 16.34 9.52 -13.90
CA GLU A 386 17.65 9.21 -13.32
C GLU A 386 18.51 10.48 -13.09
N LEU A 387 18.30 11.59 -13.80
CA LEU A 387 19.06 12.84 -13.65
C LEU A 387 18.36 13.90 -12.80
N ALA A 388 17.05 13.75 -12.55
CA ALA A 388 16.28 14.66 -11.69
C ALA A 388 16.26 14.21 -10.21
N VAL A 389 16.78 13.02 -9.91
CA VAL A 389 16.68 12.34 -8.60
C VAL A 389 18.03 11.90 -8.02
N LEU A 390 19.03 11.69 -8.88
CA LEU A 390 20.44 11.56 -8.50
C LEU A 390 21.10 12.94 -8.45
#